data_AF-A0AA35R7R8-F1
#
_entry.id   AF-A0AA35R7R8-F1
#
_cell.length_a   1.000
_cell.length_b   1.000
_cell.length_c   1.000
_cell.angle_alpha   90.00
_cell.angle_beta   90.00
_cell.angle_gamma   90.00
#
_symmetry.space_group_name_H-M   'P 1'
#
loop_
_entity.id
_entity.type
_entity.pdbx_description
1 polymer ?
#
loop_
_entity_poly.entity_id
_entity_poly.type
_entity_poly.pdbx_seq_one_letter_code
_entity_poly.pdbx_strand_id
1 'polypeptide(L)'
;MAKLLGTPVVLVPSPTGRPQVAAEVLGYQQFDPDLNVAGVILNGVGSPAHLEFCKPQIEATTGLPVLGYLPRRTDFEQPERHLGLIPTVEGTVANQWYESIITQVEETIDVGRIAELARLSAAPSSARAEGMQVYPQQPQPKRAVIAVAQDKAFNFYYQDSLDCWRPGAPK
;
A
#
# COMPACT_ATOMS: atom_id res chain seq x y z
N MET A 1 2.23 -14.62 -1.82
CA MET A 1 3.34 -13.79 -1.30
C MET A 1 3.21 -13.52 0.19
N ALA A 2 2.08 -12.98 0.68
CA ALA A 2 1.89 -12.68 2.12
C ALA A 2 2.21 -13.86 3.06
N LYS A 3 1.72 -15.07 2.76
CA LYS A 3 2.04 -16.29 3.54
C LYS A 3 3.53 -16.62 3.56
N LEU A 4 4.22 -16.46 2.43
CA LEU A 4 5.68 -16.70 2.33
C LEU A 4 6.47 -15.69 3.17
N LEU A 5 5.96 -14.47 3.28
CA LEU A 5 6.58 -13.38 4.04
C LEU A 5 6.06 -13.28 5.48
N GLY A 6 5.13 -14.15 5.90
CA GLY A 6 4.45 -14.03 7.20
C GLY A 6 3.73 -12.70 7.42
N THR A 7 3.42 -11.95 6.35
CA THR A 7 2.95 -10.56 6.44
C THR A 7 1.44 -10.49 6.69
N PRO A 8 0.98 -9.66 7.64
CA PRO A 8 -0.45 -9.43 7.86
C PRO A 8 -1.09 -8.79 6.63
N VAL A 9 -2.33 -9.16 6.36
CA VAL A 9 -3.13 -8.70 5.24
C VAL A 9 -4.27 -7.82 5.75
N VAL A 10 -4.42 -6.64 5.16
CA VAL A 10 -5.58 -5.78 5.35
C VAL A 10 -6.45 -5.87 4.10
N LEU A 11 -7.72 -6.25 4.26
CA LEU A 11 -8.66 -6.33 3.15
C LEU A 11 -9.27 -4.95 2.87
N VAL A 12 -9.50 -4.65 1.59
CA VAL A 12 -10.07 -3.36 1.16
C VAL A 12 -11.37 -3.55 0.36
N PRO A 13 -12.44 -4.13 0.96
CA PRO A 13 -13.70 -4.36 0.26
C PRO A 13 -14.47 -3.04 0.05
N SER A 14 -15.34 -3.02 -0.96
CA SER A 14 -16.24 -1.89 -1.21
C SER A 14 -17.68 -2.22 -0.83
N PRO A 15 -18.30 -1.49 0.11
CA PRO A 15 -19.73 -1.64 0.42
C PRO A 15 -20.64 -0.95 -0.61
N THR A 16 -20.09 -0.38 -1.69
CA THR A 16 -20.88 0.36 -2.69
C THR A 16 -21.92 -0.55 -3.35
N GLY A 17 -23.19 -0.28 -3.10
CA GLY A 17 -24.30 -1.04 -3.68
C GLY A 17 -24.44 -2.47 -3.14
N ARG A 18 -23.72 -2.82 -2.06
CA ARG A 18 -23.67 -4.18 -1.51
C ARG A 18 -23.63 -4.16 0.02
N PRO A 19 -24.71 -4.56 0.70
CA PRO A 19 -24.74 -4.56 2.17
C PRO A 19 -23.99 -5.76 2.79
N GLN A 20 -23.63 -6.81 2.04
CA GLN A 20 -23.04 -8.05 2.58
C GLN A 20 -21.50 -8.06 2.69
N VAL A 21 -20.87 -6.93 3.03
CA VAL A 21 -19.40 -6.87 3.13
C VAL A 21 -18.84 -7.79 4.24
N ALA A 22 -19.56 -7.95 5.35
CA ALA A 22 -19.13 -8.86 6.43
C ALA A 22 -19.02 -10.33 5.96
N ALA A 23 -19.93 -10.77 5.08
CA ALA A 23 -19.89 -12.13 4.52
C ALA A 23 -18.73 -12.31 3.53
N GLU A 24 -18.41 -11.28 2.74
CA GLU A 24 -17.24 -11.28 1.86
C GLU A 24 -15.93 -11.39 2.65
N VAL A 25 -15.77 -10.56 3.69
CA VAL A 25 -14.58 -10.59 4.56
C VAL A 25 -14.46 -11.96 5.25
N LEU A 26 -15.56 -12.48 5.80
CA LEU A 26 -15.58 -13.82 6.40
C LEU A 26 -15.21 -14.90 5.37
N GLY A 27 -15.73 -14.79 4.15
CA GLY A 27 -15.42 -15.69 3.05
C GLY A 27 -13.92 -15.73 2.75
N TYR A 28 -13.25 -14.58 2.66
CA TYR A 28 -11.80 -14.54 2.46
C TYR A 28 -11.02 -15.16 3.63
N GLN A 29 -11.45 -14.89 4.86
CA GLN A 29 -10.83 -15.47 6.06
C GLN A 29 -10.98 -16.99 6.12
N GLN A 30 -12.14 -17.53 5.73
CA GLN A 30 -12.40 -18.97 5.74
C GLN A 30 -11.82 -19.69 4.51
N PHE A 31 -11.68 -18.99 3.39
CA PHE A 31 -11.17 -19.56 2.15
C PHE A 31 -9.70 -19.99 2.27
N ASP A 32 -8.89 -19.21 2.98
CA ASP A 32 -7.48 -19.53 3.25
C ASP A 32 -7.16 -19.28 4.74
N PRO A 33 -7.40 -20.26 5.63
CA PRO A 33 -7.19 -20.11 7.07
C PRO A 33 -5.74 -19.84 7.48
N ASP A 34 -4.77 -20.17 6.62
CA ASP A 34 -3.35 -19.90 6.85
C ASP A 34 -2.97 -18.44 6.53
N LEU A 35 -3.88 -17.68 5.92
CA LEU A 35 -3.66 -16.27 5.62
C LEU A 35 -3.95 -15.42 6.86
N ASN A 36 -2.93 -14.69 7.34
CA ASN A 36 -3.08 -13.75 8.45
C ASN A 36 -3.84 -12.49 7.99
N VAL A 37 -5.16 -12.55 7.96
CA VAL A 37 -6.00 -11.35 7.78
C VAL A 37 -6.07 -10.61 9.11
N ALA A 38 -5.58 -9.38 9.14
CA ALA A 38 -5.36 -8.61 10.36
C ALA A 38 -6.30 -7.41 10.53
N GLY A 39 -7.06 -7.05 9.48
CA GLY A 39 -8.03 -5.95 9.54
C GLY A 39 -8.66 -5.63 8.20
N VAL A 40 -9.55 -4.64 8.22
CA VAL A 40 -10.35 -4.22 7.05
C VAL A 40 -10.34 -2.70 6.92
N ILE A 41 -10.24 -2.20 5.69
CA ILE A 41 -10.49 -0.79 5.34
C ILE A 41 -11.63 -0.75 4.32
N LEU A 42 -12.70 -0.01 4.59
CA LEU A 42 -13.84 0.06 3.67
C LEU A 42 -13.61 1.10 2.58
N ASN A 43 -13.69 0.73 1.31
CA ASN A 43 -13.49 1.67 0.20
C ASN A 43 -14.81 2.09 -0.47
N GLY A 44 -15.09 3.39 -0.52
CA GLY A 44 -16.29 3.92 -1.17
C GLY A 44 -17.52 3.90 -0.26
N VAL A 45 -17.35 4.22 1.02
CA VAL A 45 -18.49 4.33 1.95
C VAL A 45 -19.35 5.53 1.57
N GLY A 46 -20.64 5.29 1.33
CA GLY A 46 -21.57 6.32 0.86
C GLY A 46 -21.97 7.39 1.90
N SER A 47 -21.92 7.08 3.20
CA SER A 47 -22.28 8.02 4.28
C SER A 47 -21.79 7.54 5.66
N PRO A 48 -21.74 8.41 6.68
CA PRO A 48 -21.43 7.99 8.06
C PRO A 48 -22.37 6.91 8.59
N ALA A 49 -23.68 7.02 8.32
CA ALA A 49 -24.65 6.00 8.72
C ALA A 49 -24.38 4.63 8.07
N HIS A 50 -23.85 4.61 6.84
CA HIS A 50 -23.44 3.37 6.18
C HIS A 50 -22.22 2.73 6.88
N LEU A 51 -21.26 3.54 7.35
CA LEU A 51 -20.16 3.05 8.16
C LEU A 51 -20.66 2.46 9.49
N GLU A 52 -21.53 3.17 10.20
CA GLU A 52 -22.12 2.73 11.48
C GLU A 52 -22.92 1.43 11.32
N PHE A 53 -23.46 1.17 10.14
CA PHE A 53 -24.10 -0.11 9.82
C PHE A 53 -23.08 -1.22 9.54
N CYS A 54 -22.08 -0.96 8.68
CA CYS A 54 -21.14 -2.00 8.24
C CYS A 54 -20.12 -2.39 9.31
N LYS A 55 -19.55 -1.43 10.03
CA LYS A 55 -18.43 -1.67 10.95
C LYS A 55 -18.78 -2.69 12.05
N PRO A 56 -19.88 -2.53 12.82
CA PRO A 56 -20.22 -3.48 13.87
C PRO A 56 -20.50 -4.89 13.33
N GLN A 57 -21.08 -4.98 12.12
CA GLN A 57 -21.39 -6.27 11.49
C GLN A 57 -20.11 -7.01 11.09
N ILE A 58 -19.14 -6.31 10.51
CA ILE A 58 -17.84 -6.88 10.14
C ILE A 58 -17.11 -7.35 11.41
N GLU A 59 -16.98 -6.48 12.41
CA GLU A 59 -16.27 -6.78 13.65
C GLU A 59 -16.92 -7.95 14.40
N ALA A 60 -18.26 -7.99 14.51
CA ALA A 60 -18.97 -9.07 15.17
C ALA A 60 -18.90 -10.41 14.40
N THR A 61 -18.93 -10.37 13.07
CA THR A 61 -18.96 -11.59 12.24
C THR A 61 -17.58 -12.22 12.07
N THR A 62 -16.54 -11.39 11.98
CA THR A 62 -15.18 -11.82 11.60
C THR A 62 -14.19 -11.74 12.75
N GLY A 63 -14.48 -10.95 13.77
CA GLY A 63 -13.53 -10.60 14.84
C GLY A 63 -12.41 -9.66 14.39
N LEU A 64 -12.41 -9.22 13.13
CA LEU A 64 -11.37 -8.36 12.56
C LEU A 64 -11.71 -6.89 12.82
N PRO A 65 -10.72 -6.05 13.20
CA PRO A 65 -10.94 -4.63 13.38
C PRO A 65 -11.17 -3.94 12.04
N VAL A 66 -12.11 -3.00 12.01
CA VAL A 66 -12.20 -2.04 10.90
C VAL A 66 -11.24 -0.88 11.19
N LEU A 67 -10.14 -0.84 10.44
CA LEU A 67 -9.03 0.10 10.59
C LEU A 67 -9.35 1.48 10.00
N GLY A 68 -10.42 1.60 9.23
CA GLY A 68 -10.83 2.86 8.65
C GLY A 68 -11.72 2.71 7.43
N TYR A 69 -11.94 3.81 6.74
CA TYR A 69 -12.68 3.83 5.49
C TYR A 69 -12.25 4.97 4.57
N LEU A 70 -12.57 4.86 3.28
CA LEU A 70 -12.55 5.96 2.33
C LEU A 70 -14.00 6.28 1.91
N PRO A 71 -14.46 7.53 2.02
CA PRO A 71 -15.78 7.90 1.55
C PRO A 71 -15.84 7.83 0.02
N ARG A 72 -17.04 7.66 -0.51
CA ARG A 72 -17.28 7.73 -1.95
C ARG A 72 -17.23 9.20 -2.39
N ARG A 73 -16.17 9.56 -3.11
CA ARG A 73 -15.87 10.92 -3.57
C ARG A 73 -15.33 10.88 -4.99
N THR A 74 -15.97 11.60 -5.91
CA THR A 74 -15.55 11.66 -7.33
C THR A 74 -14.22 12.39 -7.48
N ASP A 75 -13.87 13.27 -6.55
CA ASP A 75 -12.58 13.95 -6.52
C ASP A 75 -11.42 13.06 -6.05
N PHE A 76 -11.67 11.81 -5.64
CA PHE A 76 -10.62 10.79 -5.44
C PHE A 76 -10.39 9.90 -6.65
N GLU A 77 -11.19 10.05 -7.71
CA GLU A 77 -10.89 9.38 -8.96
C GLU A 77 -9.56 9.92 -9.46
N GLN A 78 -8.61 9.01 -9.68
CA GLN A 78 -7.32 9.40 -10.20
C GLN A 78 -7.54 10.03 -11.57
N PRO A 79 -7.03 11.25 -11.82
CA PRO A 79 -7.18 11.88 -13.12
C PRO A 79 -6.66 10.93 -14.20
N GLU A 80 -7.56 10.46 -15.05
CA GLU A 80 -7.24 9.44 -16.04
C GLU A 80 -6.23 9.97 -17.05
N ARG A 81 -5.29 9.10 -17.47
CA ARG A 81 -4.77 9.14 -18.84
C ARG A 81 -5.41 7.99 -19.59
N HIS A 82 -5.83 8.23 -20.82
CA HIS A 82 -6.28 7.18 -21.72
C HIS A 82 -5.22 6.10 -22.06
N LEU A 83 -4.00 6.11 -21.46
CA LEU A 83 -2.92 5.15 -21.80
C LEU A 83 -1.73 5.05 -20.79
N GLY A 84 -1.92 5.27 -19.48
CA GLY A 84 -0.90 4.90 -18.48
C GLY A 84 -0.69 5.89 -17.34
N LEU A 85 -0.16 5.39 -16.22
CA LEU A 85 0.01 6.14 -14.95
C LEU A 85 0.72 7.48 -15.17
N ILE A 86 0.20 8.54 -14.53
CA ILE A 86 0.85 9.85 -14.48
C ILE A 86 2.19 9.68 -13.72
N PRO A 87 3.35 9.96 -14.33
CA PRO A 87 4.60 10.07 -13.59
C PRO A 87 4.44 11.16 -12.53
N THR A 88 5.02 10.97 -11.34
CA THR A 88 4.94 11.85 -10.15
C THR A 88 5.39 13.31 -10.38
N VAL A 89 5.69 13.71 -11.62
CA VAL A 89 6.35 14.97 -12.01
C VAL A 89 5.38 15.99 -12.65
N GLU A 90 4.05 15.80 -12.61
CA GLU A 90 3.13 16.70 -13.33
C GLU A 90 2.09 17.42 -12.46
N GLY A 91 2.32 18.73 -12.27
CA GLY A 91 1.28 19.76 -12.16
C GLY A 91 0.72 20.08 -10.76
N THR A 92 0.38 21.35 -10.54
CA THR A 92 -0.27 21.86 -9.31
C THR A 92 -1.61 21.17 -9.00
N VAL A 93 -2.31 20.69 -10.03
CA VAL A 93 -3.58 19.93 -9.91
C VAL A 93 -3.37 18.59 -9.21
N ALA A 94 -2.25 17.90 -9.50
CA ALA A 94 -1.92 16.65 -8.83
C ALA A 94 -1.65 16.88 -7.34
N ASN A 95 -0.98 17.97 -6.97
CA ASN A 95 -0.71 18.30 -5.57
C ASN A 95 -2.01 18.50 -4.77
N GLN A 96 -2.97 19.28 -5.28
CA GLN A 96 -4.25 19.48 -4.59
C GLN A 96 -5.05 18.18 -4.44
N TRP A 97 -4.99 17.32 -5.45
CA TRP A 97 -5.59 15.99 -5.39
C TRP A 97 -4.93 15.10 -4.32
N TYR A 98 -3.59 15.08 -4.26
CA TYR A 98 -2.83 14.36 -3.23
C TYR A 98 -3.15 14.87 -1.83
N GLU A 99 -3.15 16.19 -1.60
CA GLU A 99 -3.49 16.80 -0.31
C GLU A 99 -4.91 16.42 0.15
N SER A 100 -5.87 16.38 -0.78
CA SER A 100 -7.25 15.95 -0.49
C SER A 100 -7.30 14.49 -0.01
N ILE A 101 -6.55 13.60 -0.67
CA ILE A 101 -6.46 12.18 -0.28
C ILE A 101 -5.72 12.01 1.04
N ILE A 102 -4.59 12.70 1.24
CA ILE A 102 -3.81 12.65 2.49
C ILE A 102 -4.69 13.07 3.66
N THR A 103 -5.33 14.24 3.57
CA THR A 103 -6.25 14.74 4.60
C THR A 103 -7.33 13.71 4.91
N GLN A 104 -7.94 13.12 3.88
CA GLN A 104 -8.96 12.11 4.07
C GLN A 104 -8.43 10.88 4.81
N VAL A 105 -7.29 10.34 4.38
CA VAL A 105 -6.67 9.15 4.99
C VAL A 105 -6.34 9.42 6.46
N GLU A 106 -5.75 10.57 6.78
CA GLU A 106 -5.42 10.97 8.14
C GLU A 106 -6.67 11.09 9.04
N GLU A 107 -7.79 11.54 8.49
CA GLU A 107 -9.05 11.67 9.23
C GLU A 107 -9.77 10.34 9.45
N THR A 108 -9.62 9.38 8.52
CA THR A 108 -10.55 8.22 8.43
C THR A 108 -9.89 6.85 8.50
N ILE A 109 -8.56 6.78 8.46
CA ILE A 109 -7.80 5.53 8.54
C ILE A 109 -6.78 5.60 9.68
N ASP A 110 -6.79 4.58 10.53
CA ASP A 110 -5.82 4.41 11.62
C ASP A 110 -4.48 3.92 11.07
N VAL A 111 -3.72 4.85 10.47
CA VAL A 111 -2.38 4.60 9.92
C VAL A 111 -1.42 4.12 11.01
N GLY A 112 -1.58 4.61 12.23
CA GLY A 112 -0.80 4.18 13.40
C GLY A 112 -0.96 2.69 13.65
N ARG A 113 -2.21 2.21 13.70
CA ARG A 113 -2.52 0.80 13.89
C ARG A 113 -2.06 -0.08 12.75
N ILE A 114 -2.16 0.39 11.50
CA ILE A 114 -1.61 -0.33 10.33
C ILE A 114 -0.10 -0.51 10.49
N ALA A 115 0.61 0.54 10.90
CA ALA A 115 2.06 0.47 11.12
C ALA A 115 2.42 -0.48 12.28
N GLU A 116 1.61 -0.53 13.35
CA GLU A 116 1.78 -1.51 14.42
C GLU A 116 1.59 -2.95 13.94
N LEU A 117 0.52 -3.22 13.18
CA LEU A 117 0.28 -4.54 12.59
C LEU A 117 1.47 -4.98 11.72
N ALA A 118 1.98 -4.07 10.89
CA ALA A 118 3.15 -4.35 10.07
C ALA A 118 4.41 -4.68 10.89
N ARG A 119 4.62 -4.04 12.04
CA ARG A 119 5.75 -4.33 12.96
C ARG A 119 5.62 -5.65 13.70
N LEU A 120 4.39 -6.09 13.98
CA LEU A 120 4.11 -7.37 14.64
C LEU A 120 4.29 -8.57 13.70
N SER A 121 4.35 -8.33 12.39
CA SER A 121 4.79 -9.33 11.43
C SER A 121 6.20 -9.77 11.81
N ALA A 122 6.39 -11.07 12.03
CA ALA A 122 7.73 -11.62 11.93
C ALA A 122 8.22 -11.25 10.53
N ALA A 123 9.21 -10.36 10.43
CA ALA A 123 9.96 -10.25 9.19
C ALA A 123 10.36 -11.69 8.86
N PRO A 124 10.11 -12.19 7.63
CA PRO A 124 10.62 -13.50 7.25
C PRO A 124 12.08 -13.44 7.63
N SER A 125 12.53 -14.38 8.49
CA SER A 125 13.85 -14.27 9.10
C SER A 125 14.77 -13.90 7.96
N SER A 126 15.40 -12.73 8.06
CA SER A 126 16.51 -12.44 7.18
C SER A 126 17.63 -13.36 7.65
N ALA A 127 17.47 -14.66 7.46
CA ALA A 127 18.41 -15.40 6.67
C ALA A 127 18.59 -14.56 5.39
N ARG A 128 19.38 -13.47 5.50
CA ARG A 128 20.33 -13.11 4.47
C ARG A 128 20.81 -14.46 4.01
N ALA A 129 20.40 -14.89 2.82
CA ALA A 129 20.87 -16.15 2.28
C ALA A 129 22.38 -16.11 2.47
N GLU A 130 22.90 -16.88 3.42
CA GLU A 130 24.27 -16.73 3.88
C GLU A 130 25.12 -17.04 2.66
N GLY A 131 25.75 -16.00 2.08
CA GLY A 131 26.52 -16.11 0.83
C GLY A 131 25.90 -15.47 -0.42
N MET A 132 24.68 -14.92 -0.40
CA MET A 132 24.15 -14.15 -1.54
C MET A 132 24.73 -12.73 -1.54
N GLN A 133 25.95 -12.56 -2.06
CA GLN A 133 26.52 -11.23 -2.29
C GLN A 133 26.04 -10.67 -3.63
N VAL A 134 25.00 -9.84 -3.58
CA VAL A 134 24.48 -9.14 -4.77
C VAL A 134 25.36 -7.94 -5.14
N TYR A 135 26.09 -7.37 -4.17
CA TYR A 135 26.94 -6.20 -4.35
C TYR A 135 28.35 -6.41 -3.77
N PRO A 136 29.39 -5.77 -4.35
CA PRO A 136 30.73 -5.80 -3.81
C PRO A 136 30.81 -5.13 -2.43
N GLN A 137 31.42 -5.81 -1.47
CA GLN A 137 31.57 -5.35 -0.08
C GLN A 137 32.40 -4.06 0.04
N GLN A 138 33.33 -3.86 -0.88
CA GLN A 138 34.23 -2.70 -0.91
C GLN A 138 33.99 -1.84 -2.15
N PRO A 139 34.13 -0.50 -2.03
CA PRO A 139 34.05 0.41 -3.17
C PRO A 139 35.03 -0.02 -4.26
N GLN A 140 34.52 -0.22 -5.47
CA GLN A 140 35.35 -0.51 -6.63
C GLN A 140 35.83 0.81 -7.26
N PRO A 141 37.02 0.84 -7.88
CA PRO A 141 37.46 2.01 -8.62
C PRO A 141 36.46 2.36 -9.73
N LYS A 142 36.26 3.65 -9.99
CA LYS A 142 35.39 4.11 -11.08
C LYS A 142 35.97 3.65 -12.42
N ARG A 143 35.23 2.83 -13.17
CA ARG A 143 35.66 2.26 -14.47
C ARG A 143 35.05 2.95 -15.68
N ALA A 144 33.91 3.62 -15.49
CA ALA A 144 33.18 4.29 -16.56
C ALA A 144 32.34 5.44 -15.99
N VAL A 145 32.01 6.41 -16.85
CA VAL A 145 30.97 7.41 -16.60
C VAL A 145 29.70 6.91 -17.25
N ILE A 146 28.60 6.89 -16.50
CA ILE A 146 27.30 6.44 -17.00
C ILE A 146 26.33 7.61 -16.91
N ALA A 147 25.83 8.04 -18.07
CA ALA A 147 24.83 9.08 -18.17
C ALA A 147 23.43 8.44 -18.16
N VAL A 148 22.51 9.02 -17.40
CA VAL A 148 21.10 8.62 -17.34
C VAL A 148 20.28 9.72 -17.98
N ALA A 149 19.51 9.42 -19.01
CA ALA A 149 18.61 10.38 -19.64
C ALA A 149 17.43 10.65 -18.70
N GLN A 150 17.23 11.87 -18.22
CA GLN A 150 16.13 12.17 -17.29
C GLN A 150 15.28 13.31 -17.85
N ASP A 151 14.21 12.94 -18.55
CA ASP A 151 13.27 13.89 -19.14
C ASP A 151 11.85 13.30 -19.20
N LYS A 152 10.92 14.03 -19.83
CA LYS A 152 9.52 13.59 -19.95
C LYS A 152 9.33 12.31 -20.75
N ALA A 153 10.18 12.00 -21.71
CA ALA A 153 10.16 10.74 -22.45
C ALA A 153 10.88 9.62 -21.69
N PHE A 154 11.88 9.95 -20.86
CA PHE A 154 12.67 9.04 -20.04
C PHE A 154 12.49 9.33 -18.55
N ASN A 155 11.30 9.02 -18.00
CA ASN A 155 10.93 9.33 -16.61
C ASN A 155 10.70 8.11 -15.70
N PHE A 156 10.75 6.89 -16.24
CA PHE A 156 10.45 5.67 -15.49
C PHE A 156 11.74 4.97 -15.05
N TYR A 157 12.11 5.14 -13.78
CA TYR A 157 13.30 4.55 -13.18
C TYR A 157 12.98 3.88 -11.85
N TYR A 158 13.65 2.76 -11.59
CA TYR A 158 13.71 2.19 -10.25
C TYR A 158 14.71 3.00 -9.43
N GLN A 159 14.22 3.73 -8.44
CA GLN A 159 15.06 4.58 -7.61
C GLN A 159 16.14 3.76 -6.88
N ASP A 160 15.80 2.55 -6.41
CA ASP A 160 16.73 1.60 -5.80
C ASP A 160 17.93 1.28 -6.71
N SER A 161 17.69 1.10 -8.02
CA SER A 161 18.75 0.84 -9.00
C SER A 161 19.66 2.06 -9.15
N LEU A 162 19.11 3.27 -9.15
CA LEU A 162 19.91 4.50 -9.24
C LEU A 162 20.70 4.76 -7.96
N ASP A 163 20.12 4.46 -6.80
CA ASP A 163 20.77 4.66 -5.51
C ASP A 163 21.99 3.74 -5.37
N CYS A 164 21.96 2.52 -5.91
CA CYS A 164 23.13 1.63 -5.96
C CYS A 164 24.37 2.26 -6.65
N TRP A 165 24.18 3.32 -7.45
CA TRP A 165 25.21 3.97 -8.25
C TRP A 165 25.62 5.33 -7.67
N ARG A 166 24.89 5.82 -6.65
CA ARG A 166 25.16 7.08 -5.97
C ARG A 166 26.22 6.92 -4.87
N PRO A 167 27.14 7.88 -4.70
CA PRO A 167 28.06 7.88 -3.56
C PRO A 167 27.28 7.97 -2.24
N GLY A 168 27.47 7.00 -1.34
CA GLY A 168 26.88 7.05 0.02
C GLY A 168 25.53 6.33 0.21
N ALA A 169 25.07 5.53 -0.76
CA ALA A 169 23.88 4.70 -0.56
C ALA A 169 24.06 3.73 0.62
N PRO A 170 23.01 3.51 1.43
CA PRO A 170 23.06 2.54 2.53
C PRO A 170 23.36 1.15 1.94
N LYS A 171 24.42 0.53 2.47
CA LYS A 171 24.82 -0.85 2.16
C LYS A 171 23.96 -1.86 2.93
#